data_AF-G3P013-F1
#
_entry.id   AF-G3P013-F1
#
_cell.length_a   1.000
_cell.length_b   1.000
_cell.length_c   1.000
_cell.angle_alpha   90.00
_cell.angle_beta   90.00
_cell.angle_gamma   90.00
#
_symmetry.space_group_name_H-M   'P 1'
#
loop_
_entity.id
_entity.type
_entity.pdbx_description
1 polymer ?
#
loop_
_entity_poly.entity_id
_entity_poly.type
_entity_poly.pdbx_seq_one_letter_code
_entity_poly.pdbx_strand_id
1 'polypeptide(L)'
;MENQEDSKSSSVSVLSWEQVSRLNEVLTEVVPVHGRGNFPTLEVRLKDIVARVRSRLERSGIAVKDVRLNGSTASHVLVQDVGWSYKDLDVIFRVDLPHEAEFRLIKDVVLGTLLDFLPEGVNKEKITPMTLKEAYVQKLVKVNTEQDRWSLISLSNNNGRNVELKFVDSIRRQFEFSVDSFQIVLDSMLSYYELAQAPMSPAFHPTVSGESVYGDFAAALGHLSGKLIATKRP
;
A
#
# COMPACT_ATOMS: atom_id res chain seq x y z
N MET A 1 6.89 -37.46 28.35
CA MET A 1 5.86 -36.41 28.36
C MET A 1 6.48 -35.22 27.65
N GLU A 2 5.74 -34.70 26.69
CA GLU A 2 6.21 -34.02 25.48
C GLU A 2 7.03 -32.76 25.74
N ASN A 3 8.10 -32.60 24.96
CA ASN A 3 8.77 -31.33 24.75
C ASN A 3 7.77 -30.39 24.07
N GLN A 4 7.23 -29.42 24.81
CA GLN A 4 6.64 -28.23 24.20
C GLN A 4 7.78 -27.45 23.56
N GLU A 5 7.93 -27.60 22.25
CA GLU A 5 8.63 -26.60 21.45
C GLU A 5 7.85 -25.29 21.62
N ASP A 6 8.39 -24.38 22.45
CA ASP A 6 8.03 -22.96 22.40
C ASP A 6 8.27 -22.49 20.96
N SER A 7 7.22 -22.51 20.14
CA SER A 7 7.29 -21.91 18.81
C SER A 7 7.61 -20.45 19.02
N LYS A 8 8.84 -20.03 18.69
CA LYS A 8 9.24 -18.62 18.79
C LYS A 8 8.21 -17.80 18.02
N SER A 9 7.40 -17.02 18.73
CA SER A 9 6.45 -16.11 18.10
C SER A 9 7.23 -15.13 17.23
N SER A 10 6.93 -15.16 15.95
CA SER A 10 7.55 -14.27 14.96
C SER A 10 6.48 -13.31 14.46
N SER A 11 6.81 -12.02 14.46
CA SER A 11 5.96 -11.01 13.80
C SER A 11 6.03 -11.10 12.29
N VAL A 12 7.00 -11.85 11.74
CA VAL A 12 7.29 -11.94 10.30
C VAL A 12 7.09 -13.36 9.80
N SER A 13 6.53 -13.50 8.61
CA SER A 13 6.46 -14.76 7.86
C SER A 13 6.79 -14.53 6.38
N VAL A 14 7.39 -15.54 5.75
CA VAL A 14 7.52 -15.59 4.28
C VAL A 14 6.17 -16.03 3.69
N LEU A 15 5.75 -15.38 2.61
CA LEU A 15 4.51 -15.72 1.90
C LEU A 15 4.68 -17.00 1.08
N SER A 16 3.62 -17.82 1.01
CA SER A 16 3.57 -18.97 0.08
C SER A 16 3.42 -18.50 -1.37
N TRP A 17 3.66 -19.40 -2.33
CA TRP A 17 3.44 -19.09 -3.75
C TRP A 17 2.00 -18.62 -4.02
N GLU A 18 0.99 -19.24 -3.42
CA GLU A 18 -0.41 -18.86 -3.61
C GLU A 18 -0.67 -17.43 -3.11
N GLN A 19 -0.03 -17.03 -2.01
CA GLN A 19 -0.10 -15.67 -1.49
C GLN A 19 0.65 -14.68 -2.40
N VAL A 20 1.83 -15.05 -2.90
CA VAL A 20 2.59 -14.22 -3.86
C VAL A 20 1.84 -14.05 -5.18
N SER A 21 1.18 -15.11 -5.67
CA SER A 21 0.35 -15.05 -6.87
C SER A 21 -0.84 -14.10 -6.70
N ARG A 22 -1.57 -14.19 -5.58
CA ARG A 22 -2.66 -13.24 -5.27
C ARG A 22 -2.16 -11.81 -5.09
N LEU A 23 -0.99 -11.63 -4.46
CA LEU A 23 -0.35 -10.32 -4.36
C LEU A 23 -0.06 -9.75 -5.74
N ASN A 24 0.47 -10.57 -6.65
CA ASN A 24 0.72 -10.16 -8.03
C ASN A 24 -0.56 -9.76 -8.76
N GLU A 25 -1.66 -10.49 -8.59
CA GLU A 25 -2.98 -10.13 -9.14
C GLU A 25 -3.41 -8.74 -8.65
N VAL A 26 -3.40 -8.50 -7.34
CA VAL A 26 -3.72 -7.19 -6.74
C VAL A 26 -2.83 -6.07 -7.28
N LEU A 27 -1.52 -6.31 -7.41
CA LEU A 27 -0.57 -5.29 -7.85
C LEU A 27 -0.66 -4.96 -9.35
N THR A 28 -1.17 -5.90 -10.16
CA THR A 28 -1.24 -5.81 -11.62
C THR A 28 -2.64 -5.51 -12.15
N GLU A 29 -3.69 -5.66 -11.34
CA GLU A 29 -5.07 -5.29 -11.67
C GLU A 29 -5.15 -3.80 -12.04
N VAL A 30 -5.89 -3.51 -13.10
CA VAL A 30 -6.18 -2.13 -13.51
C VAL A 30 -7.29 -1.58 -12.63
N VAL A 31 -6.99 -0.50 -11.92
CA VAL A 31 -7.88 0.18 -10.99
C VAL A 31 -8.25 1.55 -11.56
N PRO A 32 -9.55 1.84 -11.75
CA PRO A 32 -9.99 3.14 -12.24
C PRO A 32 -9.94 4.21 -11.14
N VAL A 33 -9.13 5.25 -11.34
CA VAL A 33 -9.16 6.47 -10.53
C VAL A 33 -10.03 7.50 -11.25
N HIS A 34 -11.20 7.78 -10.68
CA HIS A 34 -12.23 8.57 -11.33
C HIS A 34 -11.94 10.08 -11.20
N GLY A 35 -11.94 10.78 -12.34
CA GLY A 35 -11.86 12.23 -12.37
C GLY A 35 -13.21 12.88 -12.08
N ARG A 36 -13.22 13.97 -11.32
CA ARG A 36 -14.40 14.81 -11.13
C ARG A 36 -14.63 15.74 -12.32
N GLY A 37 -15.91 16.02 -12.61
CA GLY A 37 -16.28 16.90 -13.72
C GLY A 37 -15.92 16.29 -15.07
N ASN A 38 -15.19 17.05 -15.90
CA ASN A 38 -14.77 16.62 -17.23
C ASN A 38 -13.40 15.94 -17.27
N PHE A 39 -12.80 15.67 -16.11
CA PHE A 39 -11.51 14.97 -16.06
C PHE A 39 -11.68 13.49 -16.39
N PRO A 40 -10.81 12.91 -17.24
CA PRO A 40 -10.93 11.51 -17.64
C PRO A 40 -10.65 10.58 -16.45
N THR A 41 -11.22 9.38 -16.47
CA THR A 41 -10.81 8.29 -15.57
C THR A 41 -9.38 7.87 -15.91
N LEU A 42 -8.53 7.75 -14.89
CA LEU A 42 -7.17 7.22 -15.04
C LEU A 42 -7.20 5.70 -14.83
N GLU A 43 -6.55 4.97 -15.71
CA GLU A 43 -6.33 3.54 -15.55
C GLU A 43 -4.97 3.31 -14.89
N VAL A 44 -4.98 2.90 -13.61
CA VAL A 44 -3.77 2.81 -12.78
C VAL A 44 -3.60 1.38 -12.28
N ARG A 45 -2.37 0.86 -12.31
CA ARG A 45 -2.00 -0.36 -11.58
C ARG A 45 -1.19 0.01 -10.35
N LEU A 46 -1.41 -0.68 -9.23
CA LEU A 46 -0.67 -0.37 -7.99
C LEU A 46 0.84 -0.44 -8.18
N LYS A 47 1.34 -1.46 -8.88
CA LYS A 47 2.78 -1.57 -9.17
C LYS A 47 3.34 -0.32 -9.88
N ASP A 48 2.57 0.28 -10.79
CA ASP A 48 3.03 1.38 -11.62
C ASP A 48 3.05 2.69 -10.82
N ILE A 49 1.97 2.99 -10.09
CA ILE A 49 1.91 4.21 -9.26
C ILE A 49 2.90 4.15 -8.10
N VAL A 50 3.04 2.98 -7.46
CA VAL A 50 3.98 2.80 -6.35
C VAL A 50 5.42 2.99 -6.80
N ALA A 51 5.83 2.36 -7.90
CA ALA A 51 7.18 2.51 -8.44
C ALA A 51 7.49 3.97 -8.83
N ARG A 52 6.54 4.65 -9.50
CA ARG A 52 6.71 6.06 -9.90
C ARG A 52 6.79 7.00 -8.71
N VAL A 53 5.91 6.84 -7.71
CA VAL A 53 5.92 7.64 -6.49
C VAL A 53 7.22 7.41 -5.71
N ARG A 54 7.63 6.15 -5.47
CA ARG A 54 8.90 5.83 -4.81
C ARG A 54 10.08 6.51 -5.50
N SER A 55 10.22 6.31 -6.81
CA SER A 55 11.36 6.86 -7.55
C SER A 55 11.39 8.39 -7.53
N ARG A 56 10.22 9.06 -7.58
CA ARG A 56 10.13 10.52 -7.52
C ARG A 56 10.40 11.08 -6.12
N LEU A 57 9.98 10.37 -5.05
CA LEU A 57 10.34 10.73 -3.68
C LEU A 57 11.86 10.70 -3.47
N GLU A 58 12.50 9.60 -3.86
CA GLU A 58 13.95 9.40 -3.72
C GLU A 58 14.73 10.46 -4.51
N ARG A 59 14.34 10.74 -5.76
CA ARG A 59 14.95 11.82 -6.59
C ARG A 59 14.75 13.21 -5.99
N SER A 60 13.71 13.41 -5.19
CA SER A 60 13.42 14.68 -4.53
C SER A 60 14.06 14.79 -3.14
N GLY A 61 14.87 13.79 -2.74
CA GLY A 61 15.59 13.80 -1.47
C GLY A 61 14.81 13.22 -0.28
N ILE A 62 13.63 12.61 -0.51
CA ILE A 62 12.90 11.87 0.53
C ILE A 62 13.29 10.40 0.46
N ALA A 63 14.02 9.92 1.47
CA ALA A 63 14.38 8.52 1.58
C ALA A 63 13.13 7.64 1.81
N VAL A 64 13.00 6.55 1.04
CA VAL A 64 11.96 5.53 1.21
C VAL A 64 12.61 4.27 1.78
N LYS A 65 12.30 3.94 3.03
CA LYS A 65 12.87 2.79 3.76
C LYS A 65 12.34 1.47 3.20
N ASP A 66 11.04 1.39 2.98
CA ASP A 66 10.36 0.33 2.23
C ASP A 66 8.94 0.78 1.83
N VAL A 67 8.28 -0.04 1.02
CA VAL A 67 6.86 0.12 0.68
C VAL A 67 6.10 -1.13 1.09
N ARG A 68 4.89 -0.95 1.65
CA ARG A 68 4.08 -2.03 2.21
C ARG A 68 2.64 -1.95 1.76
N LEU A 69 2.04 -3.08 1.42
CA LEU A 69 0.60 -3.21 1.28
C LEU A 69 0.00 -3.45 2.67
N ASN A 70 -1.07 -2.75 3.02
CA ASN A 70 -1.67 -2.78 4.34
C ASN A 70 -3.19 -3.03 4.26
N GLY A 71 -3.86 -2.99 5.41
CA GLY A 71 -5.30 -2.92 5.51
C GLY A 71 -5.98 -4.20 5.04
N SER A 72 -7.25 -4.06 4.62
CA SER A 72 -8.04 -5.21 4.18
C SER A 72 -7.45 -5.91 2.94
N THR A 73 -6.66 -5.19 2.13
CA THR A 73 -5.98 -5.76 0.96
C THR A 73 -4.91 -6.77 1.37
N ALA A 74 -4.09 -6.47 2.38
CA ALA A 74 -3.08 -7.39 2.88
C ALA A 74 -3.72 -8.68 3.43
N SER A 75 -4.81 -8.55 4.19
CA SER A 75 -5.56 -9.69 4.71
C SER A 75 -6.13 -10.56 3.58
N HIS A 76 -6.67 -9.95 2.52
CA HIS A 76 -7.16 -10.67 1.34
C HIS A 76 -6.05 -11.45 0.61
N VAL A 77 -4.85 -10.88 0.52
CA VAL A 77 -3.69 -11.58 -0.07
C VAL A 77 -3.33 -12.80 0.77
N LEU A 78 -3.35 -12.69 2.10
CA LEU A 78 -2.94 -13.77 3.00
C LEU A 78 -3.96 -14.92 3.08
N VAL A 79 -5.25 -14.59 3.15
CA VAL A 79 -6.36 -15.56 3.23
C VAL A 79 -7.39 -15.22 2.16
N GLN A 80 -7.58 -16.15 1.23
CA GLN A 80 -8.62 -16.04 0.22
C GLN A 80 -9.98 -16.29 0.86
N ASP A 81 -10.71 -15.23 1.21
CA ASP A 81 -12.11 -15.32 1.62
C ASP A 81 -13.02 -14.85 0.47
N VAL A 82 -13.92 -15.73 0.04
CA VAL A 82 -14.89 -15.49 -1.04
C VAL A 82 -15.93 -14.42 -0.64
N GLY A 83 -16.03 -14.07 0.65
CA GLY A 83 -16.99 -13.11 1.19
C GLY A 83 -16.46 -11.70 1.48
N TRP A 84 -15.16 -11.44 1.39
CA TRP A 84 -14.57 -10.13 1.72
C TRP A 84 -14.13 -9.43 0.44
N SER A 85 -14.91 -8.45 -0.02
CA SER A 85 -14.34 -7.43 -0.90
C SER A 85 -13.37 -6.60 -0.05
N TYR A 86 -12.10 -6.57 -0.41
CA TYR A 86 -11.21 -5.56 0.14
C TYR A 86 -11.74 -4.20 -0.34
N LYS A 87 -11.84 -3.25 0.59
CA LYS A 87 -12.43 -1.93 0.33
C LYS A 87 -11.41 -1.10 -0.41
N ASP A 88 -10.51 -0.47 0.32
CA ASP A 88 -9.47 0.36 -0.25
C ASP A 88 -8.19 -0.44 -0.53
N LEU A 89 -7.34 0.11 -1.38
CA LEU A 89 -6.01 -0.37 -1.72
C LEU A 89 -4.98 0.45 -0.94
N ASP A 90 -4.66 -0.02 0.26
CA ASP A 90 -3.84 0.70 1.22
C ASP A 90 -2.35 0.43 1.00
N VAL A 91 -1.59 1.46 0.62
CA VAL A 91 -0.14 1.39 0.47
C VAL A 91 0.55 2.34 1.44
N ILE A 92 1.49 1.81 2.22
CA ILE A 92 2.33 2.56 3.15
C ILE A 92 3.73 2.70 2.55
N PHE A 93 4.19 3.94 2.38
CA PHE A 93 5.59 4.30 2.16
C PHE A 93 6.19 4.67 3.51
N ARG A 94 7.19 3.92 3.99
CA ARG A 94 7.95 4.33 5.18
C ARG A 94 9.02 5.31 4.76
N VAL A 95 8.89 6.57 5.18
CA VAL A 95 9.70 7.70 4.71
C VAL A 95 10.21 8.52 5.89
N ASP A 96 11.26 9.32 5.68
CA ASP A 96 11.69 10.31 6.66
C ASP A 96 10.97 11.65 6.41
N LEU A 97 10.29 12.19 7.43
CA LEU A 97 9.54 13.45 7.36
C LEU A 97 10.07 14.47 8.36
N PRO A 98 11.36 14.86 8.32
CA PRO A 98 11.98 15.67 9.37
C PRO A 98 11.35 17.06 9.51
N HIS A 99 10.82 17.66 8.43
CA HIS A 99 10.26 19.01 8.46
C HIS A 99 8.90 19.08 7.72
N GLU A 100 8.31 20.27 7.67
CA GLU A 100 7.06 20.49 6.95
C GLU A 100 7.24 20.49 5.42
N ALA A 101 8.45 20.78 4.94
CA ALA A 101 8.75 20.86 3.51
C ALA A 101 8.49 19.51 2.80
N GLU A 102 8.82 18.41 3.46
CA GLU A 102 8.67 17.06 2.91
C GLU A 102 7.19 16.67 2.73
N PHE A 103 6.28 17.17 3.59
CA PHE A 103 4.83 16.98 3.39
C PHE A 103 4.32 17.68 2.14
N ARG A 104 4.84 18.88 1.82
CA ARG A 104 4.50 19.59 0.58
C ARG A 104 5.04 18.85 -0.62
N LEU A 105 6.29 18.40 -0.52
CA LEU A 105 6.96 17.65 -1.58
C LEU A 105 6.26 16.32 -1.88
N ILE A 106 5.81 15.56 -0.87
CA ILE A 106 5.01 14.35 -1.06
C ILE A 106 3.75 14.62 -1.87
N LYS A 107 3.03 15.68 -1.50
CA LYS A 107 1.82 16.08 -2.21
C LYS A 107 2.14 16.41 -3.67
N ASP A 108 3.19 17.17 -3.91
CA ASP A 108 3.60 17.56 -5.27
C ASP A 108 4.06 16.34 -6.10
N VAL A 109 4.78 15.40 -5.48
CA VAL A 109 5.19 14.14 -6.12
C VAL A 109 3.98 13.30 -6.53
N VAL A 110 3.00 13.10 -5.64
CA VAL A 110 1.81 12.30 -5.93
C VAL A 110 0.97 12.97 -7.02
N LEU A 111 0.69 14.28 -6.89
CA LEU A 111 -0.07 15.02 -7.91
C LEU A 111 0.65 15.02 -9.26
N GLY A 112 1.96 15.25 -9.27
CA GLY A 112 2.75 15.18 -10.49
C GLY A 112 2.76 13.78 -11.11
N THR A 113 2.62 12.72 -10.31
CA THR A 113 2.55 11.33 -10.80
C THR A 113 1.22 11.06 -11.49
N LEU A 114 0.10 11.65 -11.02
CA LEU A 114 -1.20 11.55 -11.69
C LEU A 114 -1.18 12.12 -13.11
N LEU A 115 -0.38 13.17 -13.35
CA LEU A 115 -0.21 13.77 -14.67
C LEU A 115 0.33 12.77 -15.71
N ASP A 116 1.14 11.80 -15.28
CA ASP A 116 1.68 10.76 -16.16
C ASP A 116 0.63 9.73 -16.58
N PHE A 117 -0.44 9.58 -15.79
CA PHE A 117 -1.52 8.62 -16.06
C PHE A 117 -2.65 9.21 -16.90
N LEU A 118 -2.61 10.51 -17.21
CA LEU A 118 -3.57 11.12 -18.13
C LEU A 118 -3.45 10.49 -19.52
N PRO A 119 -4.58 10.19 -20.18
CA PRO A 119 -4.60 9.56 -21.50
C PRO A 119 -3.97 10.47 -22.56
N GLU A 120 -3.56 9.86 -23.67
CA GLU A 120 -3.05 10.57 -24.83
C GLU A 120 -4.07 11.61 -25.34
N GLY A 121 -3.58 12.76 -25.80
CA GLY A 121 -4.41 13.87 -26.28
C GLY A 121 -4.83 14.89 -25.20
N VAL A 122 -4.61 14.60 -23.91
CA VAL A 122 -4.81 15.61 -22.85
C VAL A 122 -3.67 16.62 -22.86
N ASN A 123 -4.00 17.91 -22.94
CA ASN A 123 -3.01 18.98 -22.84
C ASN A 123 -2.54 19.13 -21.38
N LYS A 124 -1.42 18.48 -21.06
CA LYS A 124 -0.82 18.46 -19.71
C LYS A 124 -0.29 19.83 -19.26
N GLU A 125 0.09 20.71 -20.18
CA GLU A 125 0.67 22.03 -19.86
C GLU A 125 -0.35 22.98 -19.20
N LYS A 126 -1.65 22.78 -19.47
CA LYS A 126 -2.73 23.58 -18.89
C LYS A 126 -3.21 23.05 -17.53
N ILE A 127 -2.69 21.91 -17.08
CA ILE A 127 -3.16 21.23 -15.87
C ILE A 127 -2.26 21.59 -14.70
N THR A 128 -2.83 22.26 -13.70
CA THR A 128 -2.11 22.63 -12.47
C THR A 128 -2.22 21.53 -11.41
N PRO A 129 -1.28 21.48 -10.43
CA PRO A 129 -1.40 20.57 -9.30
C PRO A 129 -2.70 20.75 -8.50
N MET A 130 -3.21 21.99 -8.38
CA MET A 130 -4.48 22.25 -7.69
C MET A 130 -5.66 21.62 -8.44
N THR A 131 -5.68 21.73 -9.77
CA THR A 131 -6.72 21.11 -10.59
C THR A 131 -6.68 19.59 -10.50
N LEU A 132 -5.50 18.96 -10.50
CA LEU A 132 -5.37 17.51 -10.27
C LEU A 132 -5.86 17.10 -8.88
N LYS A 133 -5.56 17.90 -7.86
CA LYS A 133 -6.04 17.67 -6.49
C LYS A 133 -7.57 17.66 -6.46
N GLU A 134 -8.19 18.67 -7.05
CA GLU A 134 -9.66 18.79 -7.08
C GLU A 134 -10.33 17.70 -7.92
N ALA A 135 -9.66 17.25 -9.00
CA ALA A 135 -10.18 16.24 -9.90
C ALA A 135 -10.10 14.82 -9.32
N TYR A 136 -8.99 14.43 -8.71
CA TYR A 136 -8.68 13.02 -8.43
C TYR A 136 -8.49 12.68 -6.95
N VAL A 137 -8.24 13.67 -6.09
CA VAL A 137 -8.01 13.41 -4.66
C VAL A 137 -9.33 13.48 -3.90
N GLN A 138 -9.72 12.35 -3.31
CA GLN A 138 -10.91 12.24 -2.48
C GLN A 138 -10.66 12.72 -1.05
N LYS A 139 -9.50 12.38 -0.50
CA LYS A 139 -9.13 12.72 0.88
C LYS A 139 -7.65 13.01 0.97
N LEU A 140 -7.31 14.06 1.72
CA LEU A 140 -5.93 14.43 2.03
C LEU A 140 -5.81 14.67 3.54
N VAL A 141 -4.89 13.96 4.19
CA VAL A 141 -4.63 14.08 5.63
C VAL A 141 -3.15 14.38 5.84
N LYS A 142 -2.87 15.26 6.80
CA LYS A 142 -1.54 15.54 7.32
C LYS A 142 -1.62 15.48 8.83
N VAL A 143 -0.78 14.66 9.45
CA VAL A 143 -0.58 14.59 10.89
C VAL A 143 0.90 14.87 11.14
N ASN A 144 1.18 15.89 11.94
CA ASN A 144 2.54 16.28 12.30
C ASN A 144 2.54 16.71 13.77
N THR A 145 2.64 15.72 14.66
CA THR A 145 2.77 15.88 16.11
C THR A 145 4.08 15.27 16.56
N GLU A 146 4.43 15.43 17.84
CA GLU A 146 5.65 14.80 18.40
C GLU A 146 5.64 13.27 18.29
N GLN A 147 4.45 12.65 18.30
CA GLN A 147 4.30 11.19 18.39
C GLN A 147 3.82 10.55 17.07
N ASP A 148 3.17 11.32 16.21
CA ASP A 148 2.58 10.85 14.96
C ASP A 148 2.93 11.83 13.83
N ARG A 149 3.68 11.35 12.84
CA ARG A 149 4.14 12.09 11.66
C ARG A 149 3.88 11.29 10.41
N TRP A 150 2.78 11.62 9.72
CA TRP A 150 2.36 10.91 8.51
C TRP A 150 1.43 11.74 7.64
N SER A 151 1.35 11.40 6.36
CA SER A 151 0.40 11.96 5.41
C SER A 151 -0.38 10.85 4.69
N LEU A 152 -1.58 11.15 4.22
CA LEU A 152 -2.40 10.24 3.43
C LEU A 152 -3.02 11.00 2.27
N ILE A 153 -2.95 10.40 1.09
CA ILE A 153 -3.61 10.87 -0.14
C ILE A 153 -4.45 9.71 -0.67
N SER A 154 -5.77 9.85 -0.60
CA SER A 154 -6.74 8.88 -1.11
C SER A 154 -7.24 9.34 -2.47
N LEU A 155 -7.04 8.51 -3.49
CA LEU A 155 -7.45 8.75 -4.86
C LEU A 155 -8.84 8.17 -5.09
N SER A 156 -9.70 8.93 -5.78
CA SER A 156 -11.12 8.59 -5.85
C SER A 156 -11.40 7.37 -6.72
N ASN A 157 -12.18 6.44 -6.19
CA ASN A 157 -12.79 5.36 -6.96
C ASN A 157 -14.28 5.25 -6.62
N ASN A 158 -15.13 5.54 -7.60
CA ASN A 158 -16.59 5.54 -7.42
C ASN A 158 -17.17 4.15 -7.11
N ASN A 159 -16.39 3.07 -7.30
CA ASN A 159 -16.79 1.70 -6.96
C ASN A 159 -16.40 1.32 -5.50
N GLY A 160 -15.89 2.28 -4.72
CA GLY A 160 -15.51 2.05 -3.31
C GLY A 160 -14.15 1.38 -3.12
N ARG A 161 -13.32 1.30 -4.18
CA ARG A 161 -11.95 0.78 -4.14
C ARG A 161 -10.90 1.88 -4.29
N ASN A 162 -10.81 2.77 -3.30
CA ASN A 162 -9.89 3.91 -3.39
C ASN A 162 -8.45 3.44 -3.34
N VAL A 163 -7.55 4.16 -4.02
CA VAL A 163 -6.11 3.94 -3.87
C VAL A 163 -5.61 4.89 -2.79
N GLU A 164 -5.19 4.35 -1.64
CA GLU A 164 -4.72 5.14 -0.51
C GLU A 164 -3.19 5.06 -0.41
N LEU A 165 -2.53 6.20 -0.65
CA LEU A 165 -1.09 6.34 -0.51
C LEU A 165 -0.80 7.02 0.84
N LYS A 166 -0.27 6.25 1.79
CA LYS A 166 0.08 6.70 3.13
C LYS A 166 1.60 6.81 3.26
N PHE A 167 2.08 7.95 3.73
CA PHE A 167 3.50 8.24 3.90
C PHE A 167 3.77 8.38 5.40
N VAL A 168 4.54 7.45 5.98
CA VAL A 168 4.68 7.30 7.43
C VAL A 168 6.14 7.46 7.83
N ASP A 169 6.40 8.45 8.68
CA ASP A 169 7.65 8.56 9.46
C ASP A 169 7.44 7.89 10.82
N SER A 170 6.45 8.37 11.58
CA SER A 170 6.07 7.79 12.87
C SER A 170 4.55 7.68 13.02
N ILE A 171 4.09 6.57 13.62
CA ILE A 171 2.68 6.36 13.95
C ILE A 171 2.55 5.40 15.14
N ARG A 172 1.80 5.80 16.17
CA ARG A 172 1.63 4.99 17.39
C ARG A 172 0.67 3.82 17.22
N ARG A 173 -0.46 4.06 16.54
CA ARG A 173 -1.51 3.05 16.32
C ARG A 173 -1.47 2.59 14.86
N GLN A 174 -0.86 1.43 14.66
CA GLN A 174 -0.73 0.79 13.34
C GLN A 174 -1.86 -0.20 13.03
N PHE A 175 -2.63 -0.62 14.04
CA PHE A 175 -3.74 -1.56 13.89
C PHE A 175 -4.83 -1.31 14.96
N GLU A 176 -6.03 -1.81 14.69
CA GLU A 176 -7.13 -1.84 15.65
C GLU A 176 -7.37 -3.26 16.19
N PHE A 177 -7.36 -4.25 15.29
CA PHE A 177 -7.55 -5.66 15.59
C PHE A 177 -6.41 -6.51 15.00
N SER A 178 -6.39 -7.80 15.31
CA SER A 178 -5.41 -8.72 14.71
C SER A 178 -5.67 -8.95 13.22
N VAL A 179 -6.94 -8.95 12.80
CA VAL A 179 -7.36 -9.28 11.42
C VAL A 179 -6.99 -8.21 10.39
N ASP A 180 -6.71 -6.98 10.81
CA ASP A 180 -6.29 -5.84 9.98
C ASP A 180 -4.84 -5.39 10.27
N SER A 181 -4.07 -6.23 10.97
CA SER A 181 -2.70 -5.91 11.41
C SER A 181 -1.59 -6.30 10.43
N PHE A 182 -1.94 -6.78 9.23
CA PHE A 182 -0.97 -7.31 8.27
C PHE A 182 -0.40 -6.23 7.36
N GLN A 183 0.92 -6.25 7.20
CA GLN A 183 1.65 -5.44 6.24
C GLN A 183 2.54 -6.34 5.39
N ILE A 184 2.40 -6.30 4.06
CA ILE A 184 3.21 -7.10 3.13
C ILE A 184 4.27 -6.18 2.51
N VAL A 185 5.54 -6.51 2.68
CA VAL A 185 6.66 -5.73 2.13
C VAL A 185 6.72 -5.94 0.61
N LEU A 186 6.66 -4.84 -0.16
CA LEU A 186 6.53 -4.86 -1.62
C LEU A 186 7.86 -4.77 -2.35
N ASP A 187 8.95 -4.43 -1.68
CA ASP A 187 10.26 -4.14 -2.30
C ASP A 187 10.77 -5.26 -3.23
N SER A 188 10.62 -6.52 -2.83
CA SER A 188 11.03 -7.66 -3.67
C SER A 188 10.13 -7.86 -4.89
N MET A 189 8.82 -7.55 -4.78
CA MET A 189 7.90 -7.56 -5.92
C MET A 189 8.22 -6.43 -6.90
N LEU A 190 8.45 -5.21 -6.40
CA LEU A 190 8.80 -4.06 -7.22
C LEU A 190 10.12 -4.28 -7.96
N SER A 191 11.14 -4.78 -7.26
CA SER A 191 12.43 -5.15 -7.86
C SER A 191 12.27 -6.22 -8.94
N TYR A 192 11.41 -7.22 -8.70
CA TYR A 192 11.11 -8.24 -9.70
C TYR A 192 10.48 -7.63 -10.95
N TYR A 193 9.52 -6.71 -10.82
CA TYR A 193 8.89 -6.06 -11.98
C TYR A 193 9.86 -5.20 -12.80
N GLU A 194 10.89 -4.63 -12.18
CA GLU A 194 11.90 -3.83 -12.87
C GLU A 194 12.93 -4.70 -13.61
N LEU A 195 13.29 -5.86 -13.04
CA LEU A 195 14.40 -6.68 -13.52
C LEU A 195 13.98 -7.89 -14.36
N ALA A 196 12.85 -8.51 -14.02
CA ALA A 196 12.44 -9.77 -14.63
C ALA A 196 11.73 -9.54 -15.97
N GLN A 197 12.20 -10.23 -17.00
CA GLN A 197 11.58 -10.23 -18.33
C GLN A 197 10.52 -11.34 -18.48
N ALA A 198 10.38 -12.21 -17.48
CA ALA A 198 9.50 -13.37 -17.51
C ALA A 198 8.33 -13.25 -16.53
N PRO A 199 7.14 -13.78 -16.88
CA PRO A 199 6.02 -13.91 -15.94
C PRO A 199 6.41 -14.71 -14.68
N MET A 200 5.81 -14.37 -13.54
CA MET A 200 6.00 -15.13 -12.30
C MET A 200 5.43 -16.54 -12.43
N SER A 201 6.09 -17.51 -11.78
CA SER A 201 5.66 -18.90 -11.71
C SER A 201 6.03 -19.53 -10.35
N PRO A 202 5.45 -20.69 -9.98
CA PRO A 202 5.82 -21.37 -8.73
C PRO A 202 7.33 -21.65 -8.62
N ALA A 203 8.00 -21.91 -9.75
CA ALA A 203 9.44 -22.17 -9.80
C ALA A 203 10.29 -20.89 -9.83
N PHE A 204 9.69 -19.75 -10.17
CA PHE A 204 10.40 -18.48 -10.36
C PHE A 204 9.53 -17.31 -9.91
N HIS A 205 9.71 -16.91 -8.64
CA HIS A 205 9.03 -15.79 -8.01
C HIS A 205 9.90 -15.17 -6.91
N PRO A 206 9.73 -13.88 -6.58
CA PRO A 206 10.48 -13.25 -5.51
C PRO A 206 10.05 -13.79 -4.14
N THR A 207 10.98 -13.86 -3.20
CA THR A 207 10.65 -14.09 -1.79
C THR A 207 10.01 -12.83 -1.22
N VAL A 208 8.77 -12.95 -0.72
CA VAL A 208 8.01 -11.84 -0.14
C VAL A 208 7.76 -12.11 1.33
N SER A 209 7.92 -11.07 2.17
CA SER A 209 7.70 -11.16 3.61
C SER A 209 6.46 -10.36 4.02
N GLY A 210 5.65 -10.94 4.89
CA GLY A 210 4.55 -10.30 5.60
C GLY A 210 4.92 -10.08 7.06
N GLU A 211 4.44 -8.98 7.62
CA GLU A 211 4.58 -8.62 9.03
C GLU A 211 3.20 -8.42 9.65
N SER A 212 3.03 -8.88 10.89
CA SER A 212 1.84 -8.64 11.71
C SER A 212 2.21 -7.66 12.81
N VAL A 213 1.67 -6.44 12.74
CA VAL A 213 1.89 -5.42 13.78
C VAL A 213 1.12 -5.71 15.08
N TYR A 214 0.28 -6.76 15.09
CA TYR A 214 -0.29 -7.38 16.29
C TYR A 214 0.76 -8.16 17.10
N GLY A 215 1.89 -8.50 16.47
CA GLY A 215 3.10 -9.04 17.10
C GLY A 215 3.39 -10.49 16.78
N ASP A 216 2.37 -11.36 16.71
CA ASP A 216 2.53 -12.76 16.30
C ASP A 216 1.79 -12.97 14.98
N PHE A 217 2.54 -13.30 13.93
CA PHE A 217 2.01 -13.48 12.59
C PHE A 217 1.09 -14.70 12.49
N ALA A 218 1.52 -15.83 13.03
CA ALA A 218 0.77 -17.09 12.97
C ALA A 218 -0.53 -16.99 13.76
N ALA A 219 -0.49 -16.39 14.96
CA ALA A 219 -1.69 -16.16 15.77
C ALA A 219 -2.69 -15.23 15.07
N ALA A 220 -2.21 -14.11 14.51
CA ALA A 220 -3.06 -13.19 13.76
C ALA A 220 -3.67 -13.87 12.52
N LEU A 221 -2.91 -14.70 11.82
CA LEU A 221 -3.38 -15.44 10.64
C LEU A 221 -4.43 -16.48 11.02
N GLY A 222 -4.28 -17.13 12.17
CA GLY A 222 -5.27 -18.01 12.77
C GLY A 222 -6.58 -17.25 13.08
N HIS A 223 -6.49 -16.05 13.66
CA HIS A 223 -7.67 -15.20 13.90
C HIS A 223 -8.36 -14.80 12.59
N LEU A 224 -7.59 -14.39 11.58
CA LEU A 224 -8.12 -14.03 10.26
C LEU A 224 -8.86 -15.21 9.62
N SER A 225 -8.24 -16.39 9.61
CA SER A 225 -8.83 -17.62 9.04
C SER A 225 -10.06 -18.10 9.81
N GLY A 226 -10.04 -17.96 11.13
CA GLY A 226 -11.14 -18.33 12.02
C GLY A 226 -12.22 -17.26 12.20
N LYS A 227 -12.11 -16.10 11.54
CA LYS A 227 -13.02 -14.94 11.67
C LYS A 227 -13.17 -14.46 13.12
N LEU A 228 -12.06 -14.45 13.86
CA LEU A 228 -12.02 -14.07 15.27
C LEU A 228 -11.64 -12.60 15.43
N ILE A 229 -12.33 -11.89 16.32
CA ILE A 229 -12.00 -10.52 16.71
C ILE A 229 -11.09 -10.59 17.94
N ALA A 230 -9.86 -10.11 17.81
CA ALA A 230 -8.92 -10.03 18.92
C ALA A 230 -8.11 -8.74 18.83
N THR A 231 -7.88 -8.08 19.97
CA THR A 231 -6.99 -6.92 20.10
C THR A 231 -6.17 -7.02 21.39
N LYS A 232 -4.93 -6.51 21.36
CA LYS A 232 -4.05 -6.38 22.54
C LYS A 232 -4.07 -4.95 23.11
N ARG A 233 -4.75 -4.03 22.41
CA ARG A 233 -4.78 -2.59 22.73
C ARG A 233 -6.23 -2.08 22.57
N PRO A 234 -7.14 -2.47 23.49
CA PRO A 234 -8.54 -2.05 23.46
C PRO A 234 -8.68 -0.54 23.70
#